data_AF-A0A1F7PAZ9-F1
#
_entry.id   AF-A0A1F7PAZ9-F1
#
_cell.length_a   1.000
_cell.length_b   1.000
_cell.length_c   1.000
_cell.angle_alpha   90.00
_cell.angle_beta   90.00
_cell.angle_gamma   90.00
#
_symmetry.space_group_name_H-M   'P 1'
#
loop_
_entity.id
_entity.type
_entity.pdbx_description
1 polymer ?
#
loop_
_entity_poly.entity_id
_entity_poly.type
_entity_poly.pdbx_seq_one_letter_code
_entity_poly.pdbx_strand_id
1 'polypeptide(L)'
;MDTQRLEEIARKHGIALMLRFGSTVSGRTHCRSDLDIAVLLARPAGSLVALADLTHDVQTLFPGQDVDLAVINHADPLFLKQVTENCSLLYGLPRRLLELKCYAFRRYQDHRRYLAMERDYVARALGQVPSP
;
A
#
# COMPACT_ATOMS: atom_id res chain seq x y z
N MET A 1 3.76 19.09 -4.71
CA MET A 1 3.40 18.01 -5.65
C MET A 1 2.79 18.66 -6.87
N ASP A 2 3.34 18.40 -8.05
CA ASP A 2 2.83 18.93 -9.32
C ASP A 2 1.68 18.05 -9.79
N THR A 3 0.46 18.60 -9.73
CA THR A 3 -0.77 17.87 -10.08
C THR A 3 -0.80 17.46 -11.54
N GLN A 4 -0.21 18.23 -12.46
CA GLN A 4 -0.19 17.89 -13.88
C GLN A 4 0.69 16.67 -14.14
N ARG A 5 1.90 16.66 -13.57
CA ARG A 5 2.79 15.49 -13.65
C ARG A 5 2.19 14.24 -13.02
N LEU A 6 1.49 14.39 -11.90
CA LEU A 6 0.79 13.28 -11.26
C LEU A 6 -0.26 12.68 -12.19
N GLU A 7 -1.07 13.52 -12.84
CA GLU A 7 -2.09 13.06 -13.80
C GLU A 7 -1.46 12.38 -15.03
N GLU A 8 -0.34 12.90 -15.53
CA GLU A 8 0.40 12.31 -16.65
C GLU A 8 0.93 10.91 -16.31
N ILE A 9 1.60 10.78 -15.17
CA ILE A 9 2.14 9.50 -14.68
C ILE A 9 1.00 8.51 -14.41
N ALA A 10 -0.09 8.98 -13.79
CA ALA A 10 -1.25 8.16 -13.53
C ALA A 10 -1.87 7.63 -14.84
N ARG A 11 -1.96 8.46 -15.87
CA ARG A 11 -2.47 8.05 -17.18
C ARG A 11 -1.51 7.10 -17.90
N LYS A 12 -0.20 7.38 -17.88
CA LYS A 12 0.86 6.58 -18.51
C LYS A 12 0.84 5.13 -18.01
N HIS A 13 0.73 4.96 -16.70
CA HIS A 13 0.75 3.64 -16.06
C HIS A 13 -0.63 3.02 -15.80
N GLY A 14 -1.70 3.74 -16.13
CA GLY A 14 -3.06 3.27 -15.89
C GLY A 14 -3.41 3.15 -14.40
N ILE A 15 -2.93 4.09 -13.58
CA ILE A 15 -3.24 4.15 -12.14
C ILE A 15 -4.70 4.55 -11.98
N ALA A 16 -5.48 3.72 -11.29
CA ALA A 16 -6.88 3.98 -10.94
C ALA A 16 -7.03 4.72 -9.61
N LEU A 17 -6.14 4.43 -8.65
CA LEU A 17 -6.02 5.15 -7.37
C LEU A 17 -4.56 5.25 -6.97
N MET A 18 -4.17 6.41 -6.44
CA MET A 18 -2.91 6.58 -5.72
C MET A 18 -3.22 7.11 -4.33
N LEU A 19 -2.68 6.45 -3.32
CA LEU A 19 -2.90 6.73 -1.92
C LEU A 19 -1.55 6.93 -1.26
N ARG A 20 -1.44 7.92 -0.39
CA ARG A 20 -0.37 7.92 0.60
C ARG A 20 -0.88 7.16 1.81
N PHE A 21 -0.10 6.22 2.32
CA PHE A 21 -0.39 5.51 3.56
C PHE A 21 0.82 5.61 4.48
N GLY A 22 0.83 4.83 5.57
CA GLY A 22 2.00 4.72 6.44
C GLY A 22 1.73 4.94 7.92
N SER A 23 2.72 4.57 8.72
CA SER A 23 2.65 4.46 10.19
C SER A 23 2.75 5.80 10.93
N THR A 24 2.68 6.93 10.24
CA THR A 24 2.69 8.28 10.85
C THR A 24 1.33 8.70 11.44
N VAL A 25 0.53 7.73 11.89
CA VAL A 25 -0.54 7.95 12.89
C VAL A 25 -0.08 7.47 14.28
N SER A 26 1.10 6.83 14.38
CA SER A 26 1.68 6.30 15.62
C SER A 26 3.14 6.73 15.83
N GLY A 27 3.37 8.05 15.86
CA GLY A 27 4.31 8.70 16.78
C GLY A 27 5.79 8.27 16.83
N ARG A 28 6.41 7.78 15.76
CA ARG A 28 7.88 7.64 15.68
C ARG A 28 8.42 8.26 14.40
N THR A 29 8.69 9.55 14.49
CA THR A 29 9.28 10.39 13.46
C THR A 29 10.73 9.97 13.22
N HIS A 30 11.00 9.16 12.20
CA HIS A 30 12.35 9.10 11.62
C HIS A 30 12.54 10.29 10.68
N CYS A 31 13.56 11.11 10.95
CA CYS A 31 13.91 12.34 10.21
C CYS A 31 14.37 12.14 8.74
N ARG A 32 14.14 10.94 8.17
CA ARG A 32 14.37 10.60 6.76
C ARG A 32 13.11 10.21 6.00
N SER A 33 11.94 10.32 6.65
CA SER A 33 10.58 10.12 6.15
C SER A 33 10.47 9.36 4.81
N ASP A 34 10.56 8.03 4.90
CA ASP A 34 10.12 7.13 3.85
C ASP A 34 8.64 7.42 3.56
N LEU A 35 8.32 7.69 2.29
CA LEU A 35 6.98 8.03 1.84
C LEU A 35 6.29 6.77 1.31
N ASP A 36 5.38 6.20 2.09
CA ASP A 36 4.63 5.03 1.68
C ASP A 36 3.50 5.41 0.70
N ILE A 37 3.60 4.97 -0.55
CA ILE A 37 2.63 5.23 -1.62
C ILE A 37 2.02 3.92 -2.10
N ALA A 38 0.71 3.80 -2.02
CA ALA A 38 -0.03 2.66 -2.55
C ALA A 38 -0.69 3.04 -3.87
N VAL A 39 -0.54 2.18 -4.87
CA VAL A 39 -1.17 2.35 -6.18
C VAL A 39 -2.05 1.16 -6.52
N LEU A 40 -3.27 1.47 -6.95
CA LEU A 40 -4.17 0.51 -7.58
C LEU A 40 -4.14 0.77 -9.07
N LEU A 41 -3.66 -0.19 -9.85
CA LEU A 41 -3.66 -0.12 -11.30
C LEU A 41 -5.00 -0.61 -11.85
N ALA A 42 -5.50 0.04 -12.91
CA ALA A 42 -6.70 -0.40 -13.62
C ALA A 42 -6.53 -1.78 -14.26
N ARG A 43 -5.28 -2.14 -14.61
CA ARG A 43 -4.87 -3.46 -15.06
C ARG A 43 -3.57 -3.82 -14.33
N PRO A 44 -3.35 -5.09 -13.92
CA PRO A 44 -2.10 -5.49 -13.29
C PRO A 44 -0.91 -5.14 -14.19
N ALA A 45 0.22 -4.75 -13.57
CA ALA A 45 1.45 -4.51 -14.30
C ALA A 45 1.86 -5.80 -15.04
N GLY A 46 2.01 -5.72 -16.36
CA GLY A 46 2.26 -6.89 -17.21
C GLY A 46 3.69 -7.43 -17.15
N SER A 47 4.64 -6.69 -16.58
CA SER A 47 6.05 -7.08 -16.49
C SER A 47 6.79 -6.41 -15.32
N LEU A 48 7.91 -6.99 -14.91
CA LEU A 48 8.80 -6.41 -13.88
C LEU A 48 9.39 -5.05 -14.34
N VAL A 49 9.64 -4.91 -15.65
CA VAL A 49 10.12 -3.65 -16.25
C VAL A 49 9.07 -2.55 -16.09
N ALA A 50 7.80 -2.85 -16.38
CA ALA A 50 6.72 -1.88 -16.19
C ALA A 50 6.57 -1.46 -14.73
N LEU A 51 6.80 -2.38 -13.79
CA LEU A 51 6.79 -2.07 -12.37
C LEU A 51 7.98 -1.17 -11.98
N ALA A 52 9.18 -1.45 -12.47
CA ALA A 52 10.35 -0.59 -12.25
C ALA A 52 10.17 0.82 -12.83
N ASP A 53 9.61 0.92 -14.04
CA ASP A 53 9.30 2.20 -14.69
C ASP A 53 8.26 2.99 -13.89
N LEU A 54 7.23 2.31 -13.38
CA LEU A 54 6.23 2.91 -12.49
C LEU A 54 6.87 3.43 -11.20
N THR A 55 7.69 2.62 -10.54
CA THR A 55 8.41 3.03 -9.32
C THR A 55 9.29 4.25 -9.58
N HIS A 56 10.05 4.24 -10.68
CA HIS A 56 10.90 5.35 -11.05
C HIS A 56 10.09 6.63 -11.30
N ASP A 57 9.03 6.56 -12.09
CA ASP A 57 8.20 7.72 -12.39
C ASP A 57 7.53 8.27 -11.12
N VAL A 58 7.01 7.40 -10.24
CA VAL A 58 6.43 7.85 -8.96
C VAL A 58 7.50 8.46 -8.05
N GLN A 59 8.72 7.92 -8.01
CA GLN A 59 9.83 8.52 -7.27
C GLN A 59 10.15 9.95 -7.75
N THR A 60 10.01 10.24 -9.05
CA THR A 60 10.24 11.59 -9.59
C THR A 60 9.19 12.62 -9.12
N LEU A 61 8.01 12.19 -8.67
CA LEU A 61 6.98 13.08 -8.13
C LEU A 61 7.34 13.65 -6.75
N PHE A 62 8.25 12.98 -6.03
CA PHE A 62 8.63 13.30 -4.65
C PHE A 62 10.15 13.51 -4.53
N PRO A 63 10.71 14.56 -5.14
CA PRO A 63 12.14 14.81 -5.10
C PRO A 63 12.62 15.05 -3.65
N GLY A 64 13.68 14.33 -3.25
CA GLY A 64 14.27 14.45 -1.91
C GLY A 64 13.61 13.62 -0.82
N GLN A 65 12.67 12.73 -1.17
CA GLN A 65 12.09 11.73 -0.27
C GLN A 65 12.26 10.35 -0.89
N ASP A 66 12.56 9.32 -0.10
CA ASP A 66 12.57 7.94 -0.59
C ASP A 66 11.12 7.42 -0.60
N VAL A 67 10.64 6.95 -1.76
CA VAL A 67 9.26 6.46 -1.94
C VAL A 67 9.24 4.94 -1.87
N ASP A 68 8.48 4.39 -0.92
CA ASP A 68 8.14 2.97 -0.92
C ASP A 68 6.82 2.77 -1.67
N LEU A 69 6.91 2.22 -2.88
CA LEU A 69 5.75 1.99 -3.74
C LEU A 69 5.17 0.59 -3.54
N ALA A 70 3.92 0.54 -3.08
CA ALA A 70 3.16 -0.69 -2.96
C ALA A 70 2.07 -0.80 -4.04
N VAL A 71 2.12 -1.84 -4.88
CA VAL A 71 1.04 -2.15 -5.83
C VAL A 71 0.00 -3.03 -5.16
N ILE A 72 -1.19 -2.47 -4.93
CA ILE A 72 -2.23 -3.13 -4.11
C ILE A 72 -3.23 -4.00 -4.89
N ASN A 73 -3.02 -4.19 -6.19
CA ASN A 73 -3.88 -5.04 -7.05
C ASN A 73 -4.05 -6.47 -6.52
N HIS A 74 -2.99 -7.03 -5.92
CA HIS A 74 -2.97 -8.39 -5.36
C HIS A 74 -2.45 -8.42 -3.92
N ALA A 75 -2.54 -7.29 -3.21
CA ALA A 75 -2.15 -7.19 -1.82
C ALA A 75 -2.92 -8.21 -0.95
N ASP A 76 -2.25 -8.74 0.07
CA ASP A 76 -2.90 -9.59 1.05
C ASP A 76 -3.95 -8.80 1.86
N PRO A 77 -4.93 -9.48 2.46
CA PRO A 77 -6.03 -8.82 3.16
C PRO A 77 -5.58 -7.94 4.34
N LEU A 78 -4.50 -8.30 5.03
CA LEU A 78 -4.01 -7.57 6.19
C LEU A 78 -3.34 -6.27 5.76
N PHE A 79 -2.44 -6.35 4.77
CA PHE A 79 -1.79 -5.17 4.21
C PHE A 79 -2.79 -4.22 3.57
N LEU A 80 -3.75 -4.74 2.80
CA LEU A 80 -4.79 -3.91 2.18
C LEU A 80 -5.65 -3.19 3.24
N LYS A 81 -5.96 -3.86 4.36
CA LYS A 81 -6.65 -3.24 5.50
C LYS A 81 -5.80 -2.14 6.14
N GLN A 82 -4.51 -2.37 6.33
CA GLN A 82 -3.59 -1.36 6.87
C GLN A 82 -3.49 -0.13 5.98
N VAL A 83 -3.32 -0.32 4.66
CA VAL A 83 -3.30 0.76 3.67
C VAL A 83 -4.59 1.58 3.73
N THR A 84 -5.74 0.92 3.76
CA THR A 84 -7.05 1.58 3.65
C THR A 84 -7.55 2.24 4.95
N GLU A 85 -7.03 1.85 6.10
CA GLU A 85 -7.35 2.46 7.40
C GLU A 85 -6.77 3.87 7.54
N ASN A 86 -5.48 4.04 7.26
CA ASN A 86 -4.76 5.29 7.46
C ASN A 86 -4.16 5.79 6.14
N CYS A 87 -5.02 6.15 5.18
CA CYS A 87 -4.60 6.71 3.90
C CYS A 87 -5.16 8.10 3.62
N SER A 88 -4.41 8.88 2.84
CA SER A 88 -4.90 10.06 2.12
C SER A 88 -4.91 9.80 0.62
N LEU A 89 -5.96 10.29 -0.06
CA LEU A 89 -6.12 10.17 -1.50
C LEU A 89 -5.20 11.19 -2.20
N LEU A 90 -4.31 10.72 -3.06
CA LEU A 90 -3.46 11.57 -3.91
C LEU A 90 -4.02 11.67 -5.33
N TYR A 91 -4.49 10.55 -5.89
CA TYR A 91 -5.06 10.49 -7.23
C TYR A 91 -6.26 9.53 -7.30
N GLY A 92 -7.24 9.91 -8.11
CA GLY A 92 -8.43 9.11 -8.43
C GLY A 92 -9.70 9.61 -7.74
N LEU A 93 -10.78 8.84 -7.86
CA LEU A 93 -12.11 9.26 -7.39
C LEU A 93 -12.34 8.88 -5.92
N PRO A 94 -12.85 9.77 -5.05
CA PRO A 94 -13.19 9.45 -3.67
C PRO A 94 -14.13 8.23 -3.54
N ARG A 95 -15.07 8.08 -4.48
CA ARG A 95 -15.95 6.91 -4.55
C ARG A 95 -15.19 5.60 -4.70
N ARG A 96 -14.17 5.55 -5.55
CA ARG A 96 -13.35 4.33 -5.73
C ARG A 96 -12.55 4.01 -4.47
N LEU A 97 -12.10 5.02 -3.72
CA LEU A 97 -11.46 4.79 -2.42
C LEU A 97 -12.44 4.18 -1.41
N LEU A 98 -13.69 4.64 -1.37
CA LEU A 98 -14.71 4.03 -0.52
C LEU A 98 -15.00 2.58 -0.91
N GLU A 99 -15.12 2.30 -2.21
CA GLU A 99 -15.28 0.93 -2.73
C GLU A 99 -14.11 0.04 -2.32
N LEU A 100 -12.87 0.55 -2.41
CA LEU A 100 -11.66 -0.14 -1.96
C LEU A 100 -11.67 -0.40 -0.45
N LYS A 101 -12.09 0.59 0.37
CA LYS A 101 -12.23 0.43 1.83
C LYS A 101 -13.23 -0.66 2.19
N CYS A 102 -14.40 -0.68 1.55
CA CYS A 102 -15.41 -1.71 1.75
C CYS A 102 -14.89 -3.09 1.34
N TYR A 103 -14.20 -3.18 0.20
CA TYR A 103 -13.58 -4.41 -0.27
C TYR A 103 -12.52 -4.93 0.71
N ALA A 104 -11.60 -4.06 1.15
CA ALA A 104 -10.55 -4.40 2.10
C ALA A 104 -11.13 -4.88 3.43
N PHE A 105 -12.14 -4.18 3.95
CA PHE A 105 -12.82 -4.57 5.19
C PHE A 105 -13.46 -5.96 5.08
N ARG A 106 -14.21 -6.23 4.00
CA ARG A 106 -14.84 -7.54 3.78
C ARG A 106 -13.79 -8.64 3.68
N ARG A 107 -12.75 -8.44 2.86
CA ARG A 107 -11.68 -9.41 2.66
C ARG A 107 -10.93 -9.69 3.97
N TYR A 108 -10.70 -8.67 4.80
CA TYR A 108 -10.10 -8.85 6.12
C TYR A 108 -11.00 -9.68 7.05
N GLN A 109 -12.31 -9.41 7.11
CA GLN A 109 -13.23 -10.19 7.95
C GLN A 109 -13.27 -11.67 7.54
N ASP A 110 -13.32 -11.95 6.24
CA ASP A 110 -13.34 -13.31 5.69
C ASP A 110 -12.06 -14.09 6.08
N HIS A 111 -10.92 -13.40 6.10
CA HIS A 111 -9.62 -13.99 6.42
C HIS A 111 -9.23 -13.93 7.91
N ARG A 112 -10.01 -13.24 8.74
CA ARG A 112 -9.67 -12.97 10.15
C ARG A 112 -9.46 -14.24 10.98
N ARG A 113 -10.20 -15.31 10.69
CA ARG A 113 -10.05 -16.60 11.37
C ARG A 113 -8.69 -17.25 11.07
N TYR A 114 -8.24 -17.17 9.81
CA TYR A 114 -6.94 -17.71 9.40
C TYR A 114 -5.79 -16.93 10.03
N LEU A 115 -5.88 -15.59 10.07
CA LEU A 115 -4.89 -14.75 10.74
C LEU A 115 -4.78 -15.04 12.25
N ALA A 116 -5.90 -15.32 12.92
CA ALA A 116 -5.89 -15.73 14.33
C ALA A 116 -5.17 -17.07 14.52
N MET A 117 -5.43 -18.05 13.64
CA MET A 117 -4.76 -19.36 13.67
C MET A 117 -3.26 -19.25 13.41
N GLU A 118 -2.83 -18.44 12.43
CA GLU A 118 -1.40 -18.18 12.16
C GLU A 118 -0.73 -17.54 13.36
N ARG A 119 -1.37 -16.54 13.98
CA ARG A 119 -0.83 -15.86 15.16
C ARG A 119 -0.64 -16.83 16.33
N ASP A 120 -1.61 -17.69 16.56
CA ASP A 120 -1.55 -18.70 17.63
C ASP A 120 -0.48 -19.76 17.35
N TYR A 121 -0.31 -20.16 16.08
CA TYR A 121 0.77 -21.06 15.66
C TYR A 121 2.15 -20.44 15.89
N VAL A 122 2.37 -19.20 15.43
CA VAL A 122 3.63 -18.48 15.61
C VAL A 122 3.95 -18.27 17.09
N ALA A 123 2.95 -17.89 17.90
CA ALA A 123 3.14 -17.73 19.35
C ALA A 123 3.57 -19.05 20.03
N ARG A 124 3.01 -20.18 19.61
CA ARG A 124 3.42 -21.51 20.10
C ARG A 124 4.83 -21.88 19.65
N ALA A 125 5.18 -21.63 18.39
CA ALA A 125 6.50 -21.91 17.87
C ALA A 125 7.59 -21.09 18.58
N LEU A 126 7.35 -19.78 18.79
CA LEU A 126 8.25 -18.89 19.51
C LEU A 126 8.38 -19.25 21.00
N GLY A 127 7.32 -19.76 21.64
CA GLY A 127 7.37 -20.28 23.00
C GLY A 127 8.14 -21.61 23.14
N GLN A 128 8.47 -22.28 22.04
CA GLN A 128 9.24 -23.53 22.00
C GLN A 128 10.69 -23.33 21.56
N VAL A 129 11.10 -22.11 21.15
CA VAL A 129 12.51 -21.81 20.86
C VAL A 129 13.24 -21.60 22.19
N PRO A 130 14.22 -22.44 22.57
CA PRO A 130 15.06 -22.15 23.72
C PRO A 130 15.79 -20.83 23.46
N SER A 131 15.73 -19.89 24.40
CA SER A 131 16.56 -18.68 24.34
C SER A 131 18.04 -19.07 24.20
N PRO A 132 18.81 -18.37 23.34
CA PRO A 132 20.25 -18.61 23.19
C PRO A 132 21.04 -18.32 24.47
#